data_AF-M4Z9E9-F1
#
_entry.id   AF-M4Z9E9-F1
#
_cell.length_a   1.000
_cell.length_b   1.000
_cell.length_c   1.000
_cell.angle_alpha   90.00
_cell.angle_beta   90.00
_cell.angle_gamma   90.00
#
_symmetry.space_group_name_H-M   'P 1'
#
loop_
_entity.id
_entity.type
_entity.pdbx_description
1 polymer ?
#
loop_
_entity_poly.entity_id
_entity_poly.type
_entity_poly.pdbx_seq_one_letter_code
_entity_poly.pdbx_strand_id
1 'polypeptide(L)' 'MSVKRIRRKQVISFAERLQQAAAAARDAAELLPAGQERDLLLRKALQAETAAHINQLLSAPILQAADR' A
#
# COMPACT_ATOMS: atom_id res chain seq x y z
N MET A 1 14.24 -20.25 22.51
CA MET A 1 13.01 -19.44 22.73
C MET A 1 12.28 -19.30 21.41
N SER A 2 11.16 -20.00 21.20
CA SER A 2 10.39 -19.90 19.96
C SER A 2 9.54 -18.63 19.99
N VAL A 3 9.85 -17.64 19.15
CA VAL A 3 9.06 -16.40 19.07
C VAL A 3 7.66 -16.76 18.57
N LYS A 4 6.65 -16.56 19.43
CA LYS A 4 5.25 -16.82 19.09
C LYS A 4 4.79 -15.82 18.04
N ARG A 5 4.43 -16.31 16.84
CA ARG A 5 3.93 -15.47 15.74
C ARG A 5 2.61 -14.80 16.12
N ILE A 6 2.56 -13.47 16.05
CA ILE A 6 1.31 -12.71 16.24
C ILE A 6 0.49 -12.80 14.96
N ARG A 7 -0.65 -13.50 15.01
CA ARG A 7 -1.61 -13.57 13.91
C ARG A 7 -2.62 -12.43 14.04
N ARG A 8 -2.46 -11.38 13.23
CA ARG A 8 -3.46 -10.30 13.11
C ARG A 8 -4.43 -10.64 11.98
N LYS A 9 -5.74 -10.55 12.24
CA LYS A 9 -6.78 -10.65 11.20
C LYS A 9 -6.88 -9.31 10.47
N GLN A 10 -6.72 -9.33 9.14
CA GLN A 10 -7.00 -8.18 8.29
C GLN A 10 -8.49 -8.20 7.96
N VAL A 11 -9.23 -7.23 8.50
CA VAL A 11 -10.69 -7.12 8.31
C VAL A 11 -11.04 -6.50 6.95
N ILE A 12 -10.16 -5.61 6.48
CA ILE A 12 -10.25 -4.93 5.19
C ILE A 12 -9.26 -5.51 4.20
N SER A 13 -9.57 -5.35 2.91
CA SER A 13 -8.80 -5.91 1.81
C SER A 13 -7.37 -5.37 1.77
N PHE A 14 -6.49 -6.07 1.06
CA PHE A 14 -5.12 -5.60 0.89
C PHE A 14 -5.06 -4.26 0.13
N ALA A 15 -5.88 -4.09 -0.91
CA ALA A 15 -5.98 -2.86 -1.67
C ALA A 15 -6.39 -1.66 -0.80
N GLU A 16 -7.44 -1.83 0.02
CA GLU A 16 -7.89 -0.77 0.94
C GLU A 16 -6.80 -0.39 1.95
N ARG A 17 -6.05 -1.36 2.48
CA ARG A 17 -4.93 -1.07 3.40
C ARG A 17 -3.81 -0.30 2.74
N LEU A 18 -3.51 -0.58 1.47
CA LEU A 18 -2.49 0.17 0.72
C LEU A 18 -2.94 1.62 0.48
N GLN A 19 -4.21 1.83 0.13
CA GLN A 19 -4.79 3.16 -0.03
C GLN A 19 -4.78 3.95 1.29
N GLN A 20 -5.17 3.31 2.41
CA GLN A 20 -5.11 3.93 3.73
C GLN A 20 -3.68 4.29 4.14
N ALA A 21 -2.71 3.43 3.84
CA ALA A 21 -1.30 3.70 4.14
C ALA A 21 -0.76 4.87 3.31
N ALA A 22 -1.15 4.97 2.03
CA ALA A 22 -0.79 6.09 1.16
C ALA A 22 -1.36 7.42 1.68
N ALA A 23 -2.65 7.44 2.00
CA ALA A 23 -3.33 8.61 2.55
C ALA A 23 -2.69 9.06 3.87
N ALA A 24 -2.55 8.14 4.84
CA ALA A 24 -1.96 8.46 6.14
C ALA A 24 -0.51 8.98 6.03
N ALA A 25 0.27 8.47 5.06
CA ALA A 25 1.62 8.95 4.82
C ALA A 25 1.64 10.36 4.21
N ARG A 26 0.67 10.71 3.36
CA ARG A 26 0.52 12.09 2.86
C ARG A 26 0.06 13.04 3.95
N ASP A 27 -0.97 12.67 4.69
CA ASP A 27 -1.50 13.49 5.79
C ASP A 27 -0.38 13.80 6.80
N ALA A 28 0.43 12.80 7.15
CA ALA A 28 1.58 13.01 8.02
C ALA A 28 2.68 13.88 7.38
N ALA A 29 2.89 13.79 6.07
CA ALA A 29 3.86 14.62 5.35
C ALA A 29 3.41 16.09 5.26
N GLU A 30 2.11 16.36 5.20
CA GLU A 30 1.55 17.72 5.17
C GLU A 30 1.73 18.47 6.49
N LEU A 31 1.76 17.74 7.61
CA LEU A 31 1.99 18.31 8.95
C LEU A 31 3.46 18.68 9.20
N LEU A 32 4.39 18.22 8.37
CA LEU A 32 5.82 18.46 8.55
C LEU A 32 6.32 19.60 7.65
N PRO A 33 7.31 20.39 8.12
CA PRO A 33 8.01 21.32 7.27
C PRO A 33 8.78 20.59 6.16
N ALA A 34 9.19 21.32 5.13
CA ALA A 34 10.09 20.78 4.10
C ALA A 34 11.38 20.24 4.74
N GLY A 35 11.72 18.99 4.43
CA GLY A 35 12.87 18.32 5.02
C GLY A 35 12.83 16.81 4.78
N GLN A 36 13.89 16.14 5.24
CA GLN A 36 14.10 14.72 4.98
C GLN A 36 12.97 13.84 5.51
N GLU A 37 12.42 14.17 6.69
CA GLU A 37 11.33 13.39 7.29
C GLU A 37 10.06 13.44 6.44
N ARG A 38 9.70 14.64 5.95
CA ARG A 38 8.60 14.83 5.00
C ARG A 38 8.84 14.05 3.71
N ASP A 39 10.04 14.13 3.15
CA ASP A 39 10.38 13.42 1.91
C ASP A 39 10.30 11.89 2.07
N LEU A 40 10.69 11.37 3.23
CA LEU A 40 10.57 9.94 3.54
C LEU A 40 9.09 9.51 3.61
N LEU A 41 8.22 10.34 4.18
CA LEU A 41 6.78 10.07 4.22
C LEU A 41 6.16 10.12 2.81
N LEU A 42 6.52 11.12 1.99
CA LEU A 42 6.08 11.19 0.61
C LEU A 42 6.53 9.99 -0.22
N ARG A 43 7.78 9.53 -0.03
CA ARG A 43 8.27 8.29 -0.67
C ARG A 43 7.47 7.07 -0.24
N LYS A 44 7.13 6.94 1.05
CA LYS A 44 6.26 5.86 1.53
C LYS A 44 4.87 5.92 0.92
N ALA A 45 4.28 7.11 0.79
CA ALA A 45 3.00 7.29 0.13
C ALA A 45 3.05 6.79 -1.32
N LEU A 46 4.05 7.23 -2.09
CA LEU A 46 4.24 6.80 -3.48
C LEU A 46 4.43 5.29 -3.62
N GLN A 47 5.18 4.67 -2.70
CA GLN A 47 5.37 3.22 -2.68
C GLN A 47 4.04 2.49 -2.44
N ALA A 48 3.23 2.96 -1.49
CA ALA A 48 1.92 2.38 -1.19
C ALA A 48 0.94 2.51 -2.37
N GLU A 49 0.95 3.65 -3.07
CA GLU A 49 0.16 3.86 -4.29
C GLU A 49 0.58 2.93 -5.42
N THR A 50 1.89 2.83 -5.65
CA THR A 50 2.45 1.94 -6.67
C THR A 50 2.08 0.49 -6.37
N ALA A 51 2.20 0.08 -5.10
CA ALA A 51 1.80 -1.26 -4.68
C ALA A 51 0.29 -1.50 -4.90
N ALA A 52 -0.56 -0.50 -4.65
CA ALA A 52 -1.99 -0.62 -4.89
C ALA A 52 -2.31 -0.77 -6.38
N HIS A 53 -1.61 -0.01 -7.24
CA HIS A 53 -1.74 -0.11 -8.69
C HIS A 53 -1.30 -1.49 -9.20
N ILE A 54 -0.15 -1.99 -8.74
CA ILE A 54 0.30 -3.36 -9.05
C ILE A 54 -0.73 -4.38 -8.60
N ASN A 55 -1.26 -4.24 -7.38
CA ASN A 55 -2.29 -5.14 -6.87
C ASN A 55 -3.55 -5.13 -7.76
N GLN A 56 -3.97 -3.96 -8.23
CA GLN A 56 -5.10 -3.83 -9.16
C GLN A 56 -4.83 -4.55 -10.49
N LEU A 57 -3.63 -4.37 -11.08
CA LEU A 57 -3.24 -5.06 -12.31
C LEU A 57 -3.24 -6.58 -12.15
N LEU A 58 -2.73 -7.08 -11.03
CA LEU A 58 -2.68 -8.52 -10.73
C LEU A 58 -4.06 -9.10 -10.37
N SER A 59 -4.96 -8.28 -9.84
CA SER A 59 -6.33 -8.68 -9.49
C SER A 59 -7.28 -8.62 -10.68
N ALA A 60 -6.89 -7.96 -11.77
CA ALA A 60 -7.67 -7.94 -12.99
C ALA A 60 -7.76 -9.36 -13.56
N PRO A 61 -8.94 -9.84 -13.98
CA PRO A 61 -9.05 -11.12 -14.65
C PRO A 61 -8.14 -11.07 -15.88
N ILE A 62 -7.23 -12.04 -15.97
CA ILE A 62 -6.46 -12.26 -17.19
C ILE A 62 -7.51 -12.56 -18.24
N LEU A 63 -7.71 -11.64 -19.20
CA LEU A 63 -8.54 -11.90 -20.36
C LEU A 63 -7.90 -13.14 -21.01
N GLN A 64 -8.48 -14.32 -20.78
CA GLN A 64 -8.06 -15.52 -21.49
C GLN A 64 -8.21 -15.16 -22.95
N ALA A 65 -7.06 -14.99 -23.61
CA ALA A 65 -6.99 -14.75 -25.04
C ALA A 65 -7.88 -15.83 -25.64
N ALA A 66 -8.95 -15.36 -26.29
CA ALA A 66 -10.04 -16.18 -26.78
C ALA A 66 -9.50 -17.49 -27.34
N ASP A 67 -10.07 -18.60 -26.84
CA ASP A 67 -9.93 -19.92 -27.42
C ASP A 67 -9.86 -19.80 -28.95
N ARG A 68 -8.74 -20.23 -29.52
CA ARG A 68 -8.58 -20.52 -30.94
C ARG A 68 -7.90 -21.87 -31.08
#